data_AF-A0A8H5VVA5-F1
#
_entry.id   AF-A0A8H5VVA5-F1
#
_cell.length_a   1.000
_cell.length_b   1.000
_cell.length_c   1.000
_cell.angle_alpha   90.00
_cell.angle_beta   90.00
_cell.angle_gamma   90.00
#
_symmetry.space_group_name_H-M   'P 1'
#
loop_
_entity.id
_entity.type
_entity.pdbx_description
1 polymer ?
#
loop_
_entity_poly.entity_id
_entity_poly.type
_entity_poly.pdbx_seq_one_letter_code
_entity_poly.pdbx_strand_id
1 'polypeptide(L)'
;MKPGNILFLLLLSLISPSCALTEYISDNVTVASKSVQPCHLFGDSDLLGVGVRASFYISWAAGLLGYLLGALEEMKAPRVSFNILLLTLVIILIRNTSRGSLALLEWYIVIGLAFLAANVLLMVPIQPFELADEDESNEDESDSHSRPSNNPFPHHSPPRNEDAAERRDNSQWEDQTNNQEAATNGGNQPSLKSSRDLAEEQMRQDAEVRVKRYYSAFYSDPLGFGFLILLYGVIGCCLPWLYFMKPTSGRKEGCAVPIVLFGTSDMFNKHWQGFLKFTAVSGVLFAGLYILLGSYMIYRGIKMRKTYALTLELMKERKYSGIKLLRLDVANLKQALDDGETVTAPEAQTALQNLATAIQWAQKREEAAVTGEEQAMKLVKRASDLQEQYWVQRIIPRAIRGVMFVVLVGSGSLSIWFIEATIDKNYIDMDDDLGSSNGQLLALLVAVLTTVNFLWEVFKLKFEERKARKEADETVDHICDAARSL
;
A
#
# COMPACT_ATOMS: atom_id res chain seq x y z
N MET A 1 0.22 11.55 -14.25
CA MET A 1 -0.19 10.31 -14.96
C MET A 1 0.76 10.18 -16.16
N LYS A 2 1.48 9.07 -16.33
CA LYS A 2 2.43 8.95 -17.46
C LYS A 2 1.64 8.86 -18.78
N PRO A 3 2.12 9.45 -19.88
CA PRO A 3 1.41 9.48 -21.17
C PRO A 3 1.03 8.07 -21.68
N GLY A 4 1.78 7.03 -21.32
CA GLY A 4 1.43 5.63 -21.64
C GLY A 4 0.09 5.15 -21.07
N ASN A 5 -0.39 5.72 -19.96
CA ASN A 5 -1.66 5.30 -19.35
C ASN A 5 -2.88 5.81 -20.14
N ILE A 6 -2.75 6.94 -20.85
CA ILE A 6 -3.85 7.52 -21.65
C ILE A 6 -4.06 6.71 -22.93
N LEU A 7 -2.97 6.30 -23.58
CA LEU A 7 -3.03 5.46 -24.78
C LEU A 7 -3.70 4.11 -24.48
N PHE A 8 -3.40 3.52 -23.33
CA PHE A 8 -4.04 2.27 -22.90
C PHE A 8 -5.55 2.45 -22.67
N LEU A 9 -5.97 3.54 -22.02
CA LEU A 9 -7.40 3.84 -21.82
C LEU A 9 -8.12 4.12 -23.15
N LEU A 10 -7.44 4.77 -24.12
CA LEU A 10 -7.96 4.98 -25.47
C LEU A 10 -8.12 3.67 -26.23
N LEU A 11 -7.13 2.77 -26.15
CA LEU A 11 -7.21 1.44 -26.75
C LEU A 11 -8.35 0.60 -26.14
N LEU A 12 -8.57 0.71 -24.83
CA LEU A 12 -9.71 0.06 -24.16
C LEU A 12 -11.06 0.61 -24.62
N SER A 13 -11.15 1.91 -24.95
CA SER A 13 -12.39 2.53 -25.44
C SER A 13 -12.76 2.13 -26.88
N LEU A 14 -11.81 1.60 -27.65
CA LEU A 14 -12.00 1.15 -29.03
C LEU A 14 -12.51 -0.29 -29.13
N ILE A 15 -12.55 -1.03 -28.01
CA ILE A 15 -13.05 -2.39 -27.99
C ILE A 15 -14.58 -2.32 -27.98
N SER A 16 -15.19 -2.61 -29.13
CA SER A 16 -16.63 -2.79 -29.22
C SER A 16 -17.04 -3.86 -28.22
N PRO A 17 -17.86 -3.54 -27.21
CA PRO A 17 -18.34 -4.54 -26.27
C PRO A 17 -19.09 -5.61 -27.05
N SER A 18 -18.86 -6.89 -26.74
CA SER A 18 -19.60 -7.94 -27.44
C SER A 18 -21.10 -7.74 -27.25
N CYS A 19 -21.85 -8.13 -28.28
CA CYS A 19 -23.31 -8.19 -28.22
C CYS A 19 -23.78 -9.58 -27.76
N ALA A 20 -22.86 -10.43 -27.28
CA ALA A 20 -23.21 -11.73 -26.74
C ALA A 20 -24.07 -11.55 -25.47
N LEU A 21 -25.08 -12.38 -25.34
CA LEU A 21 -25.98 -12.41 -24.19
C LEU A 21 -26.08 -13.86 -23.74
N THR A 22 -26.09 -14.10 -22.43
CA THR A 22 -26.40 -15.44 -21.94
C THR A 22 -27.88 -15.72 -22.15
N GLU A 23 -28.20 -16.59 -23.11
CA GLU A 23 -29.57 -16.92 -23.51
C GLU A 23 -29.76 -18.40 -23.83
N TYR A 24 -31.01 -18.85 -23.77
CA TYR A 24 -31.39 -20.19 -24.23
C TYR A 24 -31.36 -20.24 -25.76
N ILE A 25 -31.04 -21.41 -26.31
CA ILE A 25 -31.22 -21.64 -27.75
C ILE A 25 -32.69 -21.38 -28.12
N SER A 26 -32.89 -20.50 -29.08
CA SER A 26 -34.20 -20.25 -29.69
C SER A 26 -34.62 -21.49 -30.49
N ASP A 27 -35.89 -21.89 -30.33
CA ASP A 27 -36.43 -23.13 -30.92
C ASP A 27 -36.33 -23.17 -32.47
N ASN A 28 -36.07 -22.02 -33.10
CA ASN A 28 -35.96 -21.87 -34.55
C ASN A 28 -34.53 -22.00 -35.10
N VAL A 29 -33.51 -22.16 -34.24
CA VAL A 29 -32.12 -22.21 -34.69
C VAL A 29 -31.70 -23.67 -34.90
N THR A 30 -31.49 -24.04 -36.15
CA THR A 30 -30.87 -25.32 -36.54
C THR A 30 -29.36 -25.22 -36.32
N VAL A 31 -28.93 -25.28 -35.06
CA VAL A 31 -27.50 -25.38 -34.76
C VAL A 31 -27.02 -26.74 -35.26
N ALA A 32 -25.90 -26.76 -36.00
CA ALA A 32 -25.29 -27.96 -36.57
C ALA A 32 -24.69 -28.92 -35.52
N SER A 33 -25.05 -28.79 -34.25
CA SER A 33 -24.61 -29.66 -33.17
C SER A 33 -25.62 -30.80 -32.96
N LYS A 34 -25.10 -32.03 -32.90
CA LYS A 34 -25.87 -33.25 -32.70
C LYS A 34 -26.65 -33.17 -31.38
N SER A 35 -27.98 -33.10 -31.46
CA SER A 35 -28.90 -33.31 -30.32
C SER A 35 -28.70 -32.34 -29.15
N VAL A 36 -29.04 -31.07 -29.32
CA VAL A 36 -29.07 -30.12 -28.20
C VAL A 36 -30.34 -30.33 -27.37
N GLN A 37 -30.19 -30.51 -26.06
CA GLN A 37 -31.32 -30.58 -25.13
C GLN A 37 -32.09 -29.25 -25.14
N PRO A 38 -33.43 -29.24 -24.99
CA PRO A 38 -34.28 -28.04 -25.14
C PRO A 38 -33.98 -26.88 -24.17
N CYS A 39 -33.10 -27.08 -23.19
CA CYS A 39 -32.69 -26.13 -22.15
C CYS A 39 -31.20 -25.79 -22.16
N HIS A 40 -30.53 -25.96 -23.30
CA HIS A 40 -29.13 -25.59 -23.46
C HIS A 40 -28.95 -24.06 -23.45
N LEU A 41 -27.85 -23.61 -22.86
CA LEU A 41 -27.52 -22.20 -22.65
C LEU A 41 -26.25 -21.83 -23.41
N PHE A 42 -26.30 -20.76 -24.20
CA PHE A 42 -25.10 -20.10 -24.68
C PHE A 42 -24.71 -19.02 -23.69
N GLY A 43 -23.47 -19.07 -23.19
CA GLY A 43 -22.92 -18.08 -22.26
C GLY A 43 -22.29 -16.91 -22.99
N ASP A 44 -22.36 -15.71 -22.41
CA ASP A 44 -21.55 -14.58 -22.85
C ASP A 44 -20.06 -14.86 -22.56
N SER A 45 -19.29 -15.07 -23.63
CA SER A 45 -17.84 -15.29 -23.57
C SER A 45 -17.08 -14.17 -22.85
N ASP A 46 -17.55 -12.92 -22.91
CA ASP A 46 -16.89 -11.78 -22.27
C ASP A 46 -17.13 -11.72 -20.76
N LEU A 47 -18.09 -12.51 -20.23
CA LEU A 47 -18.40 -12.61 -18.80
C LEU A 47 -17.96 -13.94 -18.21
N LEU A 48 -18.27 -15.04 -18.91
CA LEU A 48 -18.16 -16.40 -18.41
C LEU A 48 -17.03 -17.18 -19.07
N GLY A 49 -16.46 -16.66 -20.15
CA GLY A 49 -15.44 -17.34 -20.93
C GLY A 49 -14.21 -17.74 -20.12
N VAL A 50 -13.52 -18.78 -20.59
CA VAL A 50 -12.35 -19.36 -19.92
C VAL A 50 -11.26 -18.33 -19.64
N GLY A 51 -11.05 -17.36 -20.54
CA GLY A 51 -10.06 -16.30 -20.34
C GLY A 51 -10.38 -15.38 -19.16
N VAL A 52 -11.67 -15.01 -19.00
CA VAL A 52 -12.14 -14.21 -17.87
C VAL A 52 -12.01 -14.99 -16.57
N ARG A 53 -12.51 -16.24 -16.52
CA ARG A 53 -12.40 -17.08 -15.31
C ARG A 53 -10.95 -17.31 -14.90
N ALA A 54 -10.09 -17.69 -15.84
CA ALA A 54 -8.66 -17.88 -15.59
C ALA A 54 -7.99 -16.60 -15.05
N SER A 55 -8.40 -15.42 -15.51
CA SER A 55 -7.86 -14.15 -15.01
C SER A 55 -8.13 -13.93 -13.51
N PHE A 56 -9.31 -14.32 -13.02
CA PHE A 56 -9.64 -14.31 -11.60
C PHE A 56 -8.85 -15.35 -10.81
N TYR A 57 -8.70 -16.56 -11.37
CA TYR A 57 -7.95 -17.64 -10.72
C TYR A 57 -6.46 -17.31 -10.58
N ILE A 58 -5.87 -16.73 -11.62
CA ILE A 58 -4.49 -16.22 -11.61
C ILE A 58 -4.34 -15.09 -10.59
N SER A 59 -5.28 -14.13 -10.57
CA SER A 59 -5.24 -13.02 -9.61
C SER A 59 -5.37 -13.49 -8.15
N TRP A 60 -6.23 -14.48 -7.90
CA TRP A 60 -6.36 -15.13 -6.60
C TRP A 60 -5.07 -15.85 -6.20
N ALA A 61 -4.48 -16.64 -7.10
CA ALA A 61 -3.23 -17.35 -6.86
C ALA A 61 -2.05 -16.38 -6.62
N ALA A 62 -1.97 -15.28 -7.38
CA ALA A 62 -0.98 -14.23 -7.16
C ALA A 62 -1.13 -13.59 -5.78
N GLY A 63 -2.38 -13.34 -5.34
CA GLY A 63 -2.66 -12.89 -3.99
C GLY A 63 -2.22 -13.87 -2.91
N LEU A 64 -2.47 -15.17 -3.10
CA LEU A 64 -2.04 -16.20 -2.14
C LEU A 64 -0.53 -16.25 -2.04
N LEU A 65 0.15 -16.13 -3.18
CA LEU A 65 1.60 -16.09 -3.23
C LEU A 65 2.15 -14.83 -2.55
N GLY A 66 1.56 -13.66 -2.79
CA GLY A 66 1.95 -12.42 -2.10
C GLY A 66 1.74 -12.48 -0.60
N TYR A 67 0.66 -13.13 -0.15
CA TYR A 67 0.41 -13.38 1.25
C TYR A 67 1.46 -14.33 1.86
N LEU A 68 1.76 -15.45 1.18
CA LEU A 68 2.74 -16.44 1.61
C LEU A 68 4.15 -15.86 1.70
N LEU A 69 4.54 -15.04 0.72
CA LEU A 69 5.86 -14.40 0.65
C LEU A 69 5.97 -13.18 1.57
N GLY A 70 4.87 -12.73 2.18
CA GLY A 70 4.82 -11.51 2.97
C GLY A 70 5.06 -10.24 2.13
N ALA A 71 4.81 -10.30 0.83
CA ALA A 71 5.04 -9.21 -0.13
C ALA A 71 3.74 -8.46 -0.46
N LEU A 72 2.95 -8.17 0.57
CA LEU A 72 1.64 -7.51 0.43
C LEU A 72 1.75 -6.06 -0.05
N GLU A 73 2.94 -5.45 0.05
CA GLU A 73 3.25 -4.14 -0.51
C GLU A 73 3.28 -4.16 -2.05
N GLU A 74 3.78 -5.25 -2.63
CA GLU A 74 3.90 -5.41 -4.09
C GLU A 74 2.56 -5.77 -4.77
N MET A 75 1.53 -6.10 -3.97
CA MET A 75 0.18 -6.44 -4.45
C MET A 75 -0.60 -5.25 -5.04
N LYS A 76 -0.01 -4.05 -5.04
CA LYS A 76 -0.63 -2.84 -5.58
C LYS A 76 -1.00 -2.97 -7.06
N ALA A 77 -0.09 -3.48 -7.90
CA ALA A 77 -0.35 -3.62 -9.33
C ALA A 77 -1.47 -4.65 -9.62
N PRO A 78 -1.42 -5.88 -9.05
CA PRO A 78 -2.54 -6.82 -9.15
C PRO A 78 -3.88 -6.25 -8.67
N ARG A 79 -3.90 -5.49 -7.56
CA ARG A 79 -5.13 -4.89 -7.01
C ARG A 79 -5.74 -3.84 -7.96
N VAL A 80 -4.91 -2.97 -8.54
CA VAL A 80 -5.38 -1.97 -9.51
C VAL A 80 -5.97 -2.65 -10.73
N SER A 81 -5.29 -3.66 -11.28
CA SER A 81 -5.78 -4.39 -12.45
C SER A 81 -7.06 -5.16 -12.16
N PHE A 82 -7.15 -5.78 -10.98
CA PHE A 82 -8.37 -6.42 -10.52
C PHE A 82 -9.54 -5.44 -10.42
N ASN A 83 -9.33 -4.24 -9.86
CA ASN A 83 -10.36 -3.22 -9.76
C ASN A 83 -10.87 -2.76 -11.13
N ILE A 84 -9.97 -2.62 -12.11
CA ILE A 84 -10.33 -2.24 -13.47
C ILE A 84 -11.15 -3.37 -14.11
N LEU A 85 -10.71 -4.63 -13.98
CA LEU A 85 -11.43 -5.79 -14.50
C LEU A 85 -12.82 -5.90 -13.87
N LEU A 86 -12.92 -5.79 -12.54
CA LEU A 86 -14.18 -5.86 -11.81
C LEU A 86 -15.14 -4.75 -12.24
N LEU A 87 -14.66 -3.51 -12.34
CA LEU A 87 -15.48 -2.39 -12.81
C LEU A 87 -16.02 -2.65 -14.22
N THR A 88 -15.17 -3.11 -15.13
CA THR A 88 -15.57 -3.45 -16.50
C THR A 88 -16.66 -4.52 -16.52
N LEU A 89 -16.49 -5.60 -15.75
CA LEU A 89 -17.47 -6.68 -15.67
C LEU A 89 -18.79 -6.23 -15.06
N VAL A 90 -18.77 -5.36 -14.04
CA VAL A 90 -19.98 -4.77 -13.45
C VAL A 90 -20.75 -3.95 -14.49
N ILE A 91 -20.05 -3.16 -15.30
CA ILE A 91 -20.68 -2.38 -16.39
C ILE A 91 -21.33 -3.33 -17.41
N ILE A 92 -20.62 -4.38 -17.84
CA ILE A 92 -21.14 -5.37 -18.79
C ILE A 92 -22.37 -6.08 -18.19
N LEU A 93 -22.31 -6.54 -16.94
CA LEU A 93 -23.42 -7.17 -16.23
C LEU A 93 -24.67 -6.29 -16.20
N ILE A 94 -24.53 -5.01 -15.82
CA ILE A 94 -25.67 -4.07 -15.77
C ILE A 94 -26.30 -3.91 -17.15
N ARG A 95 -25.47 -3.84 -18.20
CA ARG A 95 -25.94 -3.72 -19.58
C ARG A 95 -26.65 -4.99 -20.07
N ASN A 96 -26.08 -6.18 -19.84
CA ASN A 96 -26.66 -7.46 -20.23
C ASN A 96 -27.99 -7.71 -19.50
N THR A 97 -28.04 -7.39 -18.21
CA THR A 97 -29.27 -7.45 -17.41
C THR A 97 -30.37 -6.54 -17.96
N SER A 98 -29.99 -5.36 -18.44
CA SER A 98 -30.95 -4.41 -19.05
C SER A 98 -31.49 -4.92 -20.40
N ARG A 99 -30.72 -5.75 -21.11
CA ARG A 99 -31.09 -6.39 -22.39
C ARG A 99 -31.89 -7.68 -22.23
N GLY A 100 -32.10 -8.15 -21.01
CA GLY A 100 -32.91 -9.35 -20.75
C GLY A 100 -32.13 -10.66 -20.76
N SER A 101 -30.80 -10.63 -20.55
CA SER A 101 -30.00 -11.85 -20.35
C SER A 101 -30.52 -12.68 -19.17
N LEU A 102 -29.98 -13.89 -19.00
CA LEU A 102 -30.12 -14.73 -17.81
C LEU A 102 -29.38 -14.12 -16.61
N ALA A 103 -29.77 -12.90 -16.23
CA ALA A 103 -29.03 -12.00 -15.37
C ALA A 103 -28.71 -12.61 -13.99
N LEU A 104 -29.64 -13.36 -13.39
CA LEU A 104 -29.38 -13.96 -12.08
C LEU A 104 -28.18 -14.92 -12.11
N LEU A 105 -28.02 -15.71 -13.18
CA LEU A 105 -26.92 -16.66 -13.32
C LEU A 105 -25.60 -15.92 -13.56
N GLU A 106 -25.60 -14.95 -14.47
CA GLU A 106 -24.43 -14.14 -14.79
C GLU A 106 -23.91 -13.41 -13.54
N TRP A 107 -24.79 -12.76 -12.79
CA TRP A 107 -24.42 -12.07 -11.55
C TRP A 107 -23.94 -13.04 -10.46
N TYR A 108 -24.56 -14.22 -10.32
CA TYR A 108 -24.09 -15.23 -9.37
C TYR A 108 -22.65 -15.65 -9.66
N ILE A 109 -22.36 -15.98 -10.92
CA ILE A 109 -21.02 -16.42 -11.34
C ILE A 109 -20.00 -15.29 -11.17
N VAL A 110 -20.29 -14.09 -11.71
CA VAL A 110 -19.34 -12.98 -11.68
C VAL A 110 -19.10 -12.45 -10.26
N ILE A 111 -20.13 -12.39 -9.40
CA ILE A 111 -19.93 -12.04 -7.98
C ILE A 111 -19.12 -13.12 -7.28
N GLY A 112 -19.35 -14.40 -7.58
CA GLY A 112 -18.53 -15.51 -7.07
C GLY A 112 -17.06 -15.35 -7.45
N LEU A 113 -16.76 -15.06 -8.72
CA LEU A 113 -15.41 -14.81 -9.24
C LEU A 113 -14.78 -13.57 -8.58
N ALA A 114 -15.55 -12.49 -8.45
CA ALA A 114 -15.10 -11.27 -7.78
C ALA A 114 -14.76 -11.55 -6.32
N PHE A 115 -15.64 -12.27 -5.61
CA PHE A 115 -15.47 -12.61 -4.20
C PHE A 115 -14.23 -13.47 -3.98
N LEU A 116 -14.04 -14.49 -4.82
CA LEU A 116 -12.84 -15.34 -4.84
C LEU A 116 -11.54 -14.51 -4.81
N ALA A 117 -11.36 -13.62 -5.78
CA ALA A 117 -10.15 -12.83 -5.88
C ALA A 117 -10.07 -11.73 -4.79
N ALA A 118 -11.20 -11.11 -4.44
CA ALA A 118 -11.23 -10.07 -3.44
C ALA A 118 -10.92 -10.59 -2.04
N ASN A 119 -11.30 -11.81 -1.66
CA ASN A 119 -10.96 -12.35 -0.33
C ASN A 119 -9.46 -12.31 -0.04
N VAL A 120 -8.63 -12.54 -1.05
CA VAL A 120 -7.18 -12.48 -0.90
C VAL A 120 -6.66 -11.05 -1.02
N LEU A 121 -7.25 -10.23 -1.89
CA LEU A 121 -6.85 -8.83 -2.11
C LEU A 121 -7.30 -7.86 -1.01
N LEU A 122 -8.39 -8.18 -0.30
CA LEU A 122 -8.99 -7.43 0.81
C LEU A 122 -8.30 -7.71 2.15
N MET A 123 -7.47 -8.75 2.26
CA MET A 123 -6.74 -8.99 3.49
C MET A 123 -5.60 -7.98 3.62
N VAL A 124 -5.86 -6.94 4.40
CA VAL A 124 -4.80 -6.14 5.01
C VAL A 124 -4.21 -7.02 6.12
N PRO A 125 -2.89 -7.22 6.16
CA PRO A 125 -2.29 -7.79 7.35
C PRO A 125 -2.64 -6.82 8.47
N ILE A 126 -3.49 -7.22 9.40
CA ILE A 126 -3.51 -6.59 10.72
C ILE A 126 -2.15 -6.96 11.27
N GLN A 127 -1.13 -6.15 11.00
CA GLN A 127 0.06 -6.21 11.82
C GLN A 127 -0.46 -5.91 13.21
N PRO A 128 -0.37 -6.86 14.16
CA PRO A 128 -0.79 -6.59 15.52
C PRO A 128 -0.05 -5.33 15.91
N PHE A 129 -0.83 -4.32 16.28
CA PHE A 129 -0.35 -3.01 16.67
C PHE A 129 0.85 -3.25 17.58
N GLU A 130 2.04 -2.88 17.12
CA GLU A 130 3.15 -2.67 18.02
C GLU A 130 2.67 -1.49 18.86
N LEU A 131 2.02 -1.80 19.99
CA LEU A 131 1.81 -0.86 21.08
C LEU A 131 3.23 -0.48 21.45
N ALA A 132 3.77 0.51 20.72
CA ALA A 132 4.95 1.22 21.14
C ALA A 132 4.57 1.71 22.52
N ASP A 133 5.20 1.13 23.53
CA ASP A 133 5.09 1.55 24.91
C ASP A 133 5.30 3.07 24.91
N GLU A 134 4.21 3.83 24.98
CA GLU A 134 4.22 5.27 25.27
C GLU A 134 4.50 5.52 26.76
N ASP A 135 4.88 4.47 27.50
CA ASP A 135 5.22 4.55 28.90
C ASP A 135 6.71 4.89 29.10
N GLU A 136 6.95 5.79 30.07
CA GLU A 136 8.23 6.26 30.60
C GLU A 136 8.86 7.54 30.00
N SER A 137 8.05 8.55 29.67
CA SER A 137 8.52 9.95 29.79
C SER A 137 7.75 10.80 30.81
N ASN A 138 6.97 10.17 31.71
CA ASN A 138 6.17 10.86 32.72
C ASN A 138 6.61 10.63 34.18
N GLU A 139 7.77 10.01 34.43
CA GLU A 139 8.34 9.96 35.78
C GLU A 139 9.62 10.79 35.81
N ASP A 140 9.51 11.95 36.47
CA ASP A 140 10.56 12.75 37.12
C ASP A 140 10.41 14.27 36.94
N GLU A 141 9.17 14.79 37.00
CA GLU A 141 8.91 16.22 37.32
C GLU A 141 8.14 16.35 38.65
N SER A 142 8.52 15.55 39.63
CA SER A 142 8.11 15.71 41.03
C SER A 142 9.33 15.88 41.92
N ASP A 143 10.01 17.02 41.83
CA ASP A 143 10.45 17.69 43.07
C ASP A 143 10.92 19.14 42.86
N SER A 144 10.52 19.96 43.84
CA SER A 144 10.97 21.32 44.12
C SER A 144 10.43 22.46 43.23
N HIS A 145 9.33 23.08 43.67
CA HIS A 145 9.36 24.49 44.06
C HIS A 145 8.12 24.90 44.86
N SER A 146 8.27 24.86 46.17
CA SER A 146 7.53 25.68 47.11
C SER A 146 7.87 27.16 46.92
N ARG A 147 6.90 28.01 46.53
CA ARG A 147 6.84 29.42 46.96
C ARG A 147 5.42 30.00 46.90
N PRO A 148 5.09 30.97 47.79
CA PRO A 148 3.72 31.28 48.16
C PRO A 148 3.14 32.50 47.41
N SER A 149 1.80 32.50 47.34
CA SER A 149 0.86 33.60 47.62
C SER A 149 1.24 35.04 47.24
N ASN A 150 0.46 35.63 46.33
CA ASN A 150 -0.25 36.93 46.47
C ASN A 150 -0.33 37.69 45.13
N ASN A 151 -1.51 37.75 44.50
CA ASN A 151 -2.36 38.96 44.48
C ASN A 151 -3.46 38.91 43.39
N PRO A 152 -4.56 39.69 43.56
CA PRO A 152 -5.77 39.58 42.75
C PRO A 152 -5.99 40.75 41.75
N PHE A 153 -6.53 40.41 40.56
CA PHE A 153 -7.34 41.22 39.61
C PHE A 153 -6.74 42.53 39.00
N PRO A 154 -7.35 43.16 37.96
CA PRO A 154 -8.31 42.71 36.92
C PRO A 154 -7.96 43.17 35.47
N HIS A 155 -8.76 42.66 34.51
CA HIS A 155 -9.13 43.17 33.18
C HIS A 155 -8.45 44.43 32.59
N HIS A 156 -8.05 44.35 31.30
CA HIS A 156 -8.50 45.29 30.25
C HIS A 156 -8.17 44.77 28.84
N SER A 157 -9.18 44.67 27.98
CA SER A 157 -9.04 44.53 26.52
C SER A 157 -8.77 45.91 25.90
N PRO A 158 -8.06 45.96 24.75
CA PRO A 158 -8.45 46.91 23.72
C PRO A 158 -8.59 46.27 22.32
N PRO A 159 -9.46 46.81 21.45
CA PRO A 159 -9.55 46.42 20.05
C PRO A 159 -8.43 47.11 19.26
N ARG A 160 -7.92 46.47 18.20
CA ARG A 160 -7.01 47.13 17.27
C ARG A 160 -7.53 47.04 15.85
N ASN A 161 -7.76 48.24 15.32
CA ASN A 161 -8.23 48.57 13.99
C ASN A 161 -7.25 48.20 12.87
N GLU A 162 -7.89 48.17 11.70
CA GLU A 162 -7.43 48.16 10.33
C GLU A 162 -6.37 49.21 9.97
N ASP A 163 -5.77 48.95 8.81
CA ASP A 163 -5.13 49.88 7.86
C ASP A 163 -3.79 50.54 8.23
N ALA A 164 -2.76 50.25 7.44
CA ALA A 164 -2.30 51.15 6.38
C ALA A 164 -0.89 50.78 5.85
N ALA A 165 -0.73 50.99 4.54
CA ALA A 165 0.43 51.58 3.87
C ALA A 165 1.79 50.86 3.96
N GLU A 166 2.27 50.29 2.85
CA GLU A 166 3.07 51.02 1.84
C GLU A 166 4.49 51.36 2.34
N ARG A 167 5.48 50.57 1.89
CA ARG A 167 6.83 51.10 1.66
C ARG A 167 7.63 50.29 0.65
N ARG A 168 8.14 51.04 -0.33
CA ARG A 168 9.21 50.74 -1.28
C ARG A 168 10.44 50.14 -0.58
N ASP A 169 11.19 49.29 -1.28
CA ASP A 169 12.47 49.74 -1.84
C ASP A 169 13.02 48.80 -2.92
N ASN A 170 13.34 49.42 -4.05
CA ASN A 170 14.21 48.90 -5.10
C ASN A 170 15.63 48.82 -4.54
N SER A 171 16.30 47.67 -4.67
CA SER A 171 17.76 47.62 -4.65
C SER A 171 18.26 47.05 -5.97
N GLN A 172 18.79 47.99 -6.75
CA GLN A 172 19.66 47.85 -7.90
C GLN A 172 20.97 47.19 -7.46
N TRP A 173 21.36 46.09 -8.11
CA TRP A 173 22.70 45.53 -8.00
C TRP A 173 23.36 45.63 -9.37
N GLU A 174 24.27 46.59 -9.49
CA GLU A 174 25.26 46.69 -10.56
C GLU A 174 26.64 46.30 -10.00
N ASP A 175 27.30 45.48 -10.81
CA ASP A 175 28.72 45.44 -11.13
C ASP A 175 29.80 44.92 -10.16
N GLN A 176 30.46 43.88 -10.70
CA GLN A 176 31.90 43.70 -10.87
C GLN A 176 32.80 43.58 -9.63
N THR A 177 33.52 42.46 -9.57
CA THR A 177 34.97 42.50 -9.83
C THR A 177 35.54 41.11 -10.11
N ASN A 178 36.51 41.12 -11.03
CA ASN A 178 37.42 40.04 -11.41
C ASN A 178 38.17 39.47 -10.19
N ASN A 179 38.57 38.19 -10.25
CA ASN A 179 39.99 37.82 -10.36
C ASN A 179 40.23 36.29 -10.23
N GLN A 180 40.95 35.77 -11.23
CA GLN A 180 42.17 34.98 -11.05
C GLN A 180 42.03 33.48 -10.74
N GLU A 181 41.92 32.70 -11.82
CA GLU A 181 42.21 31.27 -11.86
C GLU A 181 43.72 31.03 -11.70
N ALA A 182 44.14 30.64 -10.50
CA ALA A 182 45.44 30.02 -10.27
C ALA A 182 45.28 28.49 -10.33
N ALA A 183 45.68 27.91 -11.46
CA ALA A 183 45.82 26.47 -11.63
C ALA A 183 46.91 25.94 -10.68
N THR A 184 46.50 25.25 -9.62
CA THR A 184 47.40 24.41 -8.81
C THR A 184 47.07 22.95 -9.03
N ASN A 185 48.06 22.26 -9.61
CA ASN A 185 48.17 20.82 -9.70
C ASN A 185 48.27 20.25 -8.27
N GLY A 186 47.14 19.82 -7.71
CA GLY A 186 47.04 19.25 -6.36
C GLY A 186 46.58 17.80 -6.45
N GLY A 187 47.42 16.88 -5.96
CA GLY A 187 47.20 15.44 -6.04
C GLY A 187 45.85 14.98 -5.46
N ASN A 188 45.33 13.91 -6.08
CA ASN A 188 44.15 13.17 -5.68
C ASN A 188 44.34 12.56 -4.28
N GLN A 189 44.15 13.35 -3.21
CA GLN A 189 43.83 12.78 -1.90
C GLN A 189 42.33 12.48 -1.89
N PRO A 190 41.91 11.23 -1.63
CA PRO A 190 40.50 10.91 -1.45
C PRO A 190 40.00 11.76 -0.28
N SER A 191 39.08 12.68 -0.56
CA SER A 191 38.55 13.58 0.46
C SER A 191 37.92 12.73 1.56
N LEU A 192 38.51 12.86 2.75
CA LEU A 192 38.07 12.19 3.96
C LEU A 192 36.67 12.74 4.26
N LYS A 193 35.65 12.04 3.75
CA LYS A 193 34.25 12.34 4.03
C LYS A 193 34.15 12.44 5.55
N SER A 194 33.79 13.62 6.05
CA SER A 194 33.81 13.91 7.47
C SER A 194 32.98 12.86 8.20
N SER A 195 33.48 12.31 9.31
CA SER A 195 32.75 11.34 10.15
C SER A 195 31.32 11.82 10.50
N ARG A 196 31.10 13.14 10.45
CA ARG A 196 29.80 13.79 10.63
C ARG A 196 28.84 13.55 9.46
N ASP A 197 29.32 13.60 8.21
CA ASP A 197 28.51 13.35 7.03
C ASP A 197 28.00 11.90 7.00
N LEU A 198 28.79 10.97 7.53
CA LEU A 198 28.41 9.56 7.65
C LEU A 198 27.32 9.38 8.72
N ALA A 199 27.45 10.03 9.88
CA ALA A 199 26.46 9.96 10.96
C ALA A 199 25.11 10.60 10.55
N GLU A 200 25.13 11.73 9.83
CA GLU A 200 23.93 12.38 9.32
C GLU A 200 23.22 11.53 8.25
N GLU A 201 23.96 10.89 7.34
CA GLU A 201 23.37 9.99 6.35
C GLU A 201 22.78 8.73 7.02
N GLN A 202 23.40 8.22 8.09
CA GLN A 202 22.87 7.08 8.83
C GLN A 202 21.59 7.43 9.62
N MET A 203 21.54 8.58 10.29
CA MET A 203 20.30 9.06 10.93
C MET A 203 19.18 9.27 9.90
N ARG A 204 19.53 9.72 8.70
CA ARG A 204 18.58 9.88 7.61
C ARG A 204 18.03 8.55 7.12
N GLN A 205 18.91 7.56 6.89
CA GLN A 205 18.47 6.22 6.50
C GLN A 205 17.57 5.60 7.56
N ASP A 206 17.90 5.78 8.85
CA ASP A 206 17.09 5.26 9.93
C ASP A 206 15.73 5.97 10.07
N ALA A 207 15.68 7.29 9.90
CA ALA A 207 14.42 8.04 9.85
C ALA A 207 13.57 7.64 8.63
N GLU A 208 14.18 7.49 7.45
CA GLU A 208 13.49 7.00 6.25
C GLU A 208 12.95 5.58 6.45
N VAL A 209 13.71 4.69 7.12
CA VAL A 209 13.27 3.33 7.46
C VAL A 209 12.14 3.33 8.49
N ARG A 210 12.22 4.16 9.54
CA ARG A 210 11.14 4.29 10.55
C ARG A 210 9.86 4.82 9.94
N VAL A 211 9.94 5.88 9.15
CA VAL A 211 8.80 6.41 8.40
C VAL A 211 8.27 5.31 7.48
N LYS A 212 9.12 4.67 6.67
CA LYS A 212 8.70 3.61 5.76
C LYS A 212 8.01 2.45 6.50
N ARG A 213 8.51 2.02 7.66
CA ARG A 213 7.92 0.94 8.48
C ARG A 213 6.55 1.32 9.06
N TYR A 214 6.40 2.53 9.60
CA TYR A 214 5.11 3.05 10.06
C TYR A 214 4.08 3.15 8.93
N TYR A 215 4.51 3.57 7.74
CA TYR A 215 3.62 3.67 6.57
C TYR A 215 3.29 2.31 5.95
N SER A 216 4.24 1.38 5.94
CA SER A 216 4.05 0.06 5.31
C SER A 216 3.20 -0.89 6.15
N ALA A 217 3.27 -0.77 7.48
CA ALA A 217 2.41 -1.50 8.40
C ALA A 217 0.92 -1.13 8.25
N PHE A 218 0.60 0.13 7.94
CA PHE A 218 -0.78 0.61 7.96
C PHE A 218 -1.48 0.65 6.60
N TYR A 219 -0.85 1.07 5.50
CA TYR A 219 -1.54 1.18 4.20
C TYR A 219 -0.57 1.21 3.01
N SER A 220 -0.20 0.05 2.47
CA SER A 220 0.62 0.01 1.24
C SER A 220 -0.09 0.60 0.01
N ASP A 221 -1.44 0.57 -0.02
CA ASP A 221 -2.23 1.17 -1.08
C ASP A 221 -3.68 1.48 -0.66
N PRO A 222 -3.94 2.59 0.07
CA PRO A 222 -5.28 2.96 0.53
C PRO A 222 -6.23 3.30 -0.62
N LEU A 223 -5.68 3.70 -1.77
CA LEU A 223 -6.46 4.06 -2.95
C LEU A 223 -7.02 2.84 -3.67
N GLY A 224 -6.17 1.87 -4.03
CA GLY A 224 -6.65 0.65 -4.67
C GLY A 224 -7.58 -0.14 -3.75
N PHE A 225 -7.30 -0.17 -2.45
CA PHE A 225 -8.17 -0.82 -1.48
C PHE A 225 -9.50 -0.08 -1.28
N GLY A 226 -9.46 1.25 -1.14
CA GLY A 226 -10.67 2.05 -1.02
C GLY A 226 -11.57 1.94 -2.25
N PHE A 227 -10.97 1.88 -3.45
CA PHE A 227 -11.71 1.68 -4.69
C PHE A 227 -12.34 0.28 -4.78
N LEU A 228 -11.61 -0.75 -4.35
CA LEU A 228 -12.13 -2.11 -4.26
C LEU A 228 -13.37 -2.17 -3.36
N ILE A 229 -13.27 -1.63 -2.14
CA ILE A 229 -14.41 -1.57 -1.20
C ILE A 229 -15.57 -0.78 -1.81
N LEU A 230 -15.29 0.34 -2.46
CA LEU A 230 -16.32 1.15 -3.11
C LEU A 230 -17.04 0.36 -4.19
N LEU A 231 -16.32 -0.38 -5.04
CA LEU A 231 -16.93 -1.25 -6.06
C LEU A 231 -17.84 -2.31 -5.44
N TYR A 232 -17.41 -2.95 -4.35
CA TYR A 232 -18.26 -3.90 -3.61
C TYR A 232 -19.52 -3.25 -3.04
N GLY A 233 -19.40 -2.02 -2.55
CA GLY A 233 -20.55 -1.23 -2.14
C GLY A 233 -21.51 -0.94 -3.30
N VAL A 234 -20.99 -0.56 -4.47
CA VAL A 234 -21.82 -0.34 -5.67
C VAL A 234 -22.53 -1.63 -6.10
N ILE A 235 -21.81 -2.77 -6.16
CA ILE A 235 -22.39 -4.08 -6.47
C ILE A 235 -23.52 -4.41 -5.47
N GLY A 236 -23.28 -4.23 -4.18
CA GLY A 236 -24.27 -4.44 -3.13
C GLY A 236 -25.53 -3.59 -3.31
N CYS A 237 -25.39 -2.33 -3.73
CA CYS A 237 -26.51 -1.45 -4.06
C CYS A 237 -27.26 -1.87 -5.32
N CYS A 238 -26.64 -2.60 -6.25
CA CYS A 238 -27.29 -3.13 -7.45
C CYS A 238 -28.09 -4.42 -7.19
N LEU A 239 -27.78 -5.17 -6.14
CA LEU A 239 -28.45 -6.46 -5.85
C LEU A 239 -29.97 -6.34 -5.63
N PRO A 240 -30.51 -5.33 -4.91
CA PRO A 240 -31.96 -5.16 -4.81
C PRO A 240 -32.61 -4.92 -6.17
N TRP A 241 -32.01 -4.10 -7.03
CA TRP A 241 -32.54 -3.88 -8.37
C TRP A 241 -32.62 -5.20 -9.15
N LEU A 242 -31.56 -6.00 -9.13
CA LEU A 242 -31.51 -7.30 -9.79
C LEU A 242 -32.58 -8.26 -9.23
N TYR A 243 -32.60 -8.50 -7.92
CA TYR A 243 -33.44 -9.55 -7.32
C TYR A 243 -34.93 -9.18 -7.20
N PHE A 244 -35.26 -7.89 -7.15
CA PHE A 244 -36.65 -7.45 -7.13
C PHE A 244 -37.21 -7.19 -8.52
N MET A 245 -36.45 -6.58 -9.43
CA MET A 245 -36.96 -6.17 -10.75
C MET A 245 -36.69 -7.20 -11.86
N LYS A 246 -35.66 -8.04 -11.70
CA LYS A 246 -35.25 -9.01 -12.72
C LYS A 246 -35.21 -10.49 -12.25
N PRO A 247 -36.10 -10.95 -11.34
CA PRO A 247 -36.02 -12.33 -10.82
C PRO A 247 -36.33 -13.41 -11.86
N THR A 248 -36.95 -13.05 -12.98
CA THR A 248 -37.34 -13.97 -14.07
C THR A 248 -36.72 -13.59 -15.41
N SER A 249 -35.72 -12.69 -15.42
CA SER A 249 -35.04 -12.29 -16.65
C SER A 249 -34.37 -13.50 -17.30
N GLY A 250 -34.58 -13.67 -18.61
CA GLY A 250 -34.04 -14.80 -19.38
C GLY A 250 -34.66 -16.17 -19.06
N ARG A 251 -35.70 -16.29 -18.22
CA ARG A 251 -36.30 -17.58 -17.86
C ARG A 251 -37.05 -18.20 -19.04
N LYS A 252 -36.78 -19.48 -19.35
CA LYS A 252 -37.57 -20.34 -20.26
C LYS A 252 -38.43 -21.30 -19.45
N GLU A 253 -39.70 -21.46 -19.81
CA GLU A 253 -40.59 -22.40 -19.11
C GLU A 253 -40.12 -23.85 -19.30
N GLY A 254 -40.21 -24.66 -18.24
CA GLY A 254 -39.73 -26.05 -18.25
C GLY A 254 -38.21 -26.23 -18.11
N CYS A 255 -37.43 -25.15 -18.16
CA CYS A 255 -35.98 -25.19 -17.96
C CYS A 255 -35.61 -24.75 -16.54
N ALA A 256 -34.95 -25.65 -15.82
CA ALA A 256 -34.37 -25.36 -14.51
C ALA A 256 -32.93 -24.85 -14.68
N VAL A 257 -32.52 -23.90 -13.85
CA VAL A 257 -31.14 -23.39 -13.82
C VAL A 257 -30.54 -23.75 -12.45
N PRO A 258 -29.99 -24.97 -12.29
CA PRO A 258 -29.42 -25.40 -11.03
C PRO A 258 -28.20 -24.58 -10.65
N ILE A 259 -28.18 -24.01 -9.45
CA ILE A 259 -26.98 -23.42 -8.85
C ILE A 259 -26.37 -24.38 -7.83
N VAL A 260 -25.04 -24.37 -7.70
CA VAL A 260 -24.30 -25.22 -6.75
C VAL A 260 -23.71 -24.34 -5.64
N LEU A 261 -24.16 -24.56 -4.40
CA LEU A 261 -23.57 -23.96 -3.20
C LEU A 261 -23.38 -25.02 -2.10
N PHE A 262 -24.45 -25.52 -1.46
CA PHE A 262 -24.39 -26.66 -0.52
C PHE A 262 -25.30 -27.83 -0.97
N GLY A 263 -25.62 -27.83 -2.26
CA GLY A 263 -26.60 -28.67 -2.91
C GLY A 263 -26.99 -28.03 -4.24
N THR A 264 -27.89 -28.67 -4.97
CA THR A 264 -28.47 -28.11 -6.19
C THR A 264 -29.82 -27.50 -5.87
N SER A 265 -29.94 -26.20 -6.09
CA SER A 265 -31.21 -25.48 -6.03
C SER A 265 -31.50 -24.87 -7.39
N ASP A 266 -32.73 -24.96 -7.87
CA ASP A 266 -33.13 -24.17 -9.03
C ASP A 266 -33.12 -22.69 -8.64
N MET A 267 -32.43 -21.87 -9.43
CA MET A 267 -32.34 -20.43 -9.23
C MET A 267 -33.72 -19.73 -9.24
N PHE A 268 -34.70 -20.33 -9.91
CA PHE A 268 -36.09 -19.83 -9.94
C PHE A 268 -36.97 -20.41 -8.83
N ASN A 269 -36.41 -21.21 -7.91
CA ASN A 269 -37.13 -21.68 -6.74
C ASN A 269 -37.58 -20.49 -5.87
N LYS A 270 -38.86 -20.45 -5.49
CA LYS A 270 -39.44 -19.37 -4.68
C LYS A 270 -38.69 -19.13 -3.37
N HIS A 271 -38.22 -20.19 -2.71
CA HIS A 271 -37.45 -20.09 -1.47
C HIS A 271 -36.09 -19.46 -1.71
N TRP A 272 -35.42 -19.85 -2.80
CA TRP A 272 -34.14 -19.27 -3.18
C TRP A 272 -34.26 -17.78 -3.53
N GLN A 273 -35.27 -17.41 -4.33
CA GLN A 273 -35.54 -16.00 -4.63
C GLN A 273 -35.90 -15.19 -3.37
N GLY A 274 -36.64 -15.78 -2.44
CA GLY A 274 -36.93 -15.18 -1.14
C GLY A 274 -35.65 -14.92 -0.34
N PHE A 275 -34.74 -15.91 -0.28
CA PHE A 275 -33.43 -15.77 0.34
C PHE A 275 -32.59 -14.66 -0.33
N LEU A 276 -32.50 -14.63 -1.66
CA LEU A 276 -31.78 -13.59 -2.40
C LEU A 276 -32.33 -12.19 -2.13
N LYS A 277 -33.65 -12.03 -2.11
CA LYS A 277 -34.29 -10.74 -1.79
C LYS A 277 -33.97 -10.30 -0.37
N PHE A 278 -34.01 -11.22 0.60
CA PHE A 278 -33.65 -10.95 1.98
C PHE A 278 -32.17 -10.52 2.10
N THR A 279 -31.26 -11.27 1.49
CA THR A 279 -29.82 -10.94 1.53
C THR A 279 -29.52 -9.62 0.82
N ALA A 280 -30.22 -9.27 -0.27
CA ALA A 280 -30.07 -7.96 -0.90
C ALA A 280 -30.51 -6.81 0.02
N VAL A 281 -31.65 -6.94 0.71
CA VAL A 281 -32.11 -5.89 1.65
C VAL A 281 -31.12 -5.71 2.79
N SER A 282 -30.65 -6.79 3.41
CA SER A 282 -29.60 -6.72 4.44
C SER A 282 -28.29 -6.16 3.86
N GLY A 283 -27.95 -6.55 2.64
CA GLY A 283 -26.74 -6.14 1.92
C GLY A 283 -26.65 -4.64 1.68
N VAL A 284 -27.77 -3.94 1.48
CA VAL A 284 -27.77 -2.47 1.26
C VAL A 284 -27.17 -1.71 2.44
N LEU A 285 -27.42 -2.15 3.67
CA LEU A 285 -26.85 -1.51 4.86
C LEU A 285 -25.32 -1.63 4.87
N PHE A 286 -24.81 -2.84 4.59
CA PHE A 286 -23.38 -3.08 4.47
C PHE A 286 -22.77 -2.38 3.25
N ALA A 287 -23.50 -2.31 2.13
CA ALA A 287 -23.09 -1.61 0.93
C ALA A 287 -22.91 -0.11 1.18
N GLY A 288 -23.84 0.53 1.90
CA GLY A 288 -23.71 1.92 2.34
C GLY A 288 -22.46 2.13 3.21
N LEU A 289 -22.21 1.23 4.17
CA LEU A 289 -21.00 1.26 5.00
C LEU A 289 -19.72 1.10 4.15
N TYR A 290 -19.72 0.19 3.17
CA TYR A 290 -18.60 0.02 2.26
C TYR A 290 -18.37 1.26 1.39
N ILE A 291 -19.41 1.89 0.85
CA ILE A 291 -19.24 3.14 0.09
C ILE A 291 -18.62 4.23 0.97
N LEU A 292 -19.08 4.39 2.22
CA LEU A 292 -18.52 5.36 3.16
C LEU A 292 -17.06 5.05 3.51
N LEU A 293 -16.76 3.80 3.86
CA LEU A 293 -15.42 3.35 4.22
C LEU A 293 -14.45 3.47 3.03
N GLY A 294 -14.86 3.00 1.84
CA GLY A 294 -14.08 3.10 0.61
C GLY A 294 -13.80 4.55 0.24
N SER A 295 -14.80 5.42 0.31
CA SER A 295 -14.66 6.85 0.06
C SER A 295 -13.73 7.52 1.07
N TYR A 296 -13.86 7.20 2.36
CA TYR A 296 -12.97 7.68 3.41
C TYR A 296 -11.51 7.25 3.17
N MET A 297 -11.30 6.00 2.78
CA MET A 297 -9.96 5.48 2.46
C MET A 297 -9.35 6.15 1.24
N ILE A 298 -10.15 6.39 0.18
CA ILE A 298 -9.70 7.15 -0.99
C ILE A 298 -9.31 8.57 -0.57
N TYR A 299 -10.17 9.27 0.17
CA TYR A 299 -9.91 10.63 0.66
C TYR A 299 -8.62 10.68 1.50
N ARG A 300 -8.48 9.76 2.46
CA ARG A 300 -7.27 9.64 3.31
C ARG A 300 -6.04 9.33 2.47
N GLY A 301 -6.15 8.46 1.47
CA GLY A 301 -5.06 8.13 0.55
C GLY A 301 -4.60 9.32 -0.29
N ILE A 302 -5.54 10.16 -0.77
CA ILE A 302 -5.22 11.40 -1.47
C ILE A 302 -4.54 12.39 -0.52
N LYS A 303 -5.08 12.59 0.68
CA LYS A 303 -4.52 13.49 1.69
C LYS A 303 -3.11 13.08 2.09
N MET A 304 -2.87 11.79 2.36
CA MET A 304 -1.55 11.26 2.68
C MET A 304 -0.54 11.52 1.56
N ARG A 305 -0.91 11.34 0.28
CA ARG A 305 -0.01 11.64 -0.83
C ARG A 305 0.38 13.13 -0.88
N LYS A 306 -0.56 14.03 -0.59
CA LYS A 306 -0.28 15.48 -0.50
C LYS A 306 0.65 15.79 0.67
N THR A 307 0.38 15.25 1.85
CA THR A 307 1.23 15.45 3.03
C THR A 307 2.63 14.89 2.79
N TYR A 308 2.75 13.70 2.22
CA TYR A 308 4.04 13.11 1.88
C TYR A 308 4.84 13.95 0.88
N ALA A 309 4.19 14.45 -0.17
CA ALA A 309 4.84 15.36 -1.12
C ALA A 309 5.36 16.62 -0.42
N LEU A 310 4.55 17.22 0.45
CA LEU A 310 4.93 18.40 1.24
C LEU A 310 6.08 18.10 2.22
N THR A 311 6.03 16.98 2.94
CA THR A 311 7.11 16.58 3.86
C THR A 311 8.40 16.31 3.11
N LEU A 312 8.32 15.71 1.92
CA LEU A 312 9.48 15.49 1.06
C LEU A 312 10.08 16.81 0.55
N GLU A 313 9.24 17.80 0.21
CA GLU A 313 9.69 19.15 -0.15
C GLU A 313 10.34 19.86 1.04
N LEU A 314 9.73 19.81 2.23
CA LEU A 314 10.32 20.39 3.45
C LEU A 314 11.63 19.71 3.85
N MET A 315 11.76 18.39 3.66
CA MET A 315 13.03 17.68 3.89
C MET A 315 14.10 18.12 2.89
N LYS A 316 13.73 18.36 1.62
CA LYS A 316 14.66 18.94 0.64
C LYS A 316 15.06 20.36 1.03
N GLU A 317 14.13 21.20 1.43
CA GLU A 317 14.41 22.58 1.87
C GLU A 317 15.28 22.63 3.13
N ARG A 318 15.02 21.78 4.14
CA ARG A 318 15.88 21.68 5.33
C ARG A 318 17.27 21.17 5.00
N LYS A 319 17.42 20.29 4.01
CA LYS A 319 18.72 19.88 3.50
C LYS A 319 19.46 21.07 2.87
N TYR A 320 18.75 21.94 2.15
CA TYR A 320 19.32 23.19 1.65
C TYR A 320 19.64 24.18 2.78
N SER A 321 18.86 24.26 3.85
CA SER A 321 19.14 25.19 4.96
C SER A 321 20.30 24.73 5.85
N GLY A 322 20.40 23.43 6.17
CA GLY A 322 21.51 22.88 6.96
C GLY A 322 22.86 22.97 6.24
N ILE A 323 22.90 22.61 4.96
CA ILE A 323 24.11 22.73 4.12
C ILE A 323 24.47 24.21 3.90
N LYS A 324 23.47 25.10 3.78
CA LYS A 324 23.71 26.53 3.61
C LYS A 324 24.22 27.20 4.89
N LEU A 325 23.73 26.79 6.07
CA LEU A 325 24.29 27.23 7.35
C LEU A 325 25.72 26.74 7.55
N LEU A 326 25.99 25.46 7.25
CA LEU A 326 27.34 24.89 7.33
C LEU A 326 28.32 25.53 6.35
N ARG A 327 27.87 25.87 5.13
CA ARG A 327 28.69 26.67 4.19
C ARG A 327 28.92 28.08 4.69
N LEU A 328 27.95 28.68 5.38
CA LEU A 328 28.11 30.00 5.99
C LEU A 328 29.13 29.94 7.13
N ASP A 329 29.07 28.92 7.99
CA ASP A 329 30.02 28.74 9.10
C ASP A 329 31.43 28.43 8.59
N VAL A 330 31.57 27.59 7.56
CA VAL A 330 32.87 27.31 6.93
C VAL A 330 33.40 28.53 6.18
N ALA A 331 32.54 29.31 5.51
CA ALA A 331 32.95 30.55 4.86
C ALA A 331 33.34 31.63 5.86
N ASN A 332 32.59 31.77 6.97
CA ASN A 332 32.93 32.68 8.06
C ASN A 332 34.21 32.25 8.77
N LEU A 333 34.45 30.95 8.97
CA LEU A 333 35.69 30.42 9.55
C LEU A 333 36.88 30.65 8.60
N LYS A 334 36.68 30.47 7.29
CA LYS A 334 37.69 30.69 6.26
C LYS A 334 38.01 32.18 6.09
N GLN A 335 37.00 33.03 6.08
CA GLN A 335 37.14 34.48 6.01
C GLN A 335 37.78 35.03 7.29
N ALA A 336 37.44 34.50 8.47
CA ALA A 336 38.13 34.82 9.72
C ALA A 336 39.61 34.36 9.74
N LEU A 337 39.97 33.33 8.96
CA LEU A 337 41.37 32.92 8.74
C LEU A 337 42.10 33.80 7.72
N ASP A 338 41.44 34.19 6.62
CA ASP A 338 42.04 34.98 5.54
C ASP A 338 42.14 36.49 5.87
N ASP A 339 41.17 37.04 6.62
CA ASP A 339 41.22 38.43 7.14
C ASP A 339 42.14 38.56 8.38
N GLY A 340 42.63 37.43 8.89
CA GLY A 340 43.58 37.32 10.00
C GLY A 340 45.02 37.63 9.59
N GLU A 341 45.27 38.85 9.11
CA GLU A 341 46.61 39.43 9.14
C GLU A 341 46.99 39.64 10.63
N THR A 342 47.74 38.68 11.19
CA THR A 342 48.30 38.65 12.55
C THR A 342 47.34 38.35 13.72
N VAL A 343 46.54 37.27 13.64
CA VAL A 343 45.97 36.69 14.88
C VAL A 343 47.09 36.02 15.67
N THR A 344 47.50 36.67 16.76
CA THR A 344 48.40 36.09 17.75
C THR A 344 47.82 34.79 18.30
N ALA A 345 48.69 33.84 18.63
CA ALA A 345 48.42 32.46 19.04
C ALA A 345 47.32 32.16 20.11
N PRO A 346 46.85 33.06 21.01
CA PRO A 346 45.99 32.65 22.13
C PRO A 346 44.54 32.25 21.79
N GLU A 347 43.89 32.82 20.77
CA GLU A 347 42.45 32.59 20.53
C GLU A 347 42.16 31.30 19.74
N ALA A 348 43.05 30.93 18.82
CA ALA A 348 43.06 29.61 18.19
C ALA A 348 43.28 28.50 19.24
N GLN A 349 43.99 28.83 20.33
CA GLN A 349 44.22 27.96 21.48
C GLN A 349 42.93 27.72 22.26
N THR A 350 42.05 28.72 22.43
CA THR A 350 40.74 28.59 23.11
C THR A 350 39.76 27.71 22.32
N ALA A 351 39.76 27.79 20.99
CA ALA A 351 38.94 26.91 20.14
C ALA A 351 39.44 25.44 20.18
N LEU A 352 40.75 25.24 20.24
CA LEU A 352 41.39 23.93 20.51
C LEU A 352 41.05 23.41 21.91
N GLN A 353 40.90 24.30 22.89
CA GLN A 353 40.58 23.96 24.28
C GLN A 353 39.10 23.60 24.48
N ASN A 354 38.19 24.21 23.70
CA ASN A 354 36.78 23.85 23.65
C ASN A 354 36.55 22.48 22.96
N LEU A 355 37.37 22.17 21.94
CA LEU A 355 37.40 20.84 21.32
C LEU A 355 37.97 19.79 22.28
N ALA A 356 39.01 20.13 23.06
CA ALA A 356 39.60 19.27 24.08
C ALA A 356 38.65 18.99 25.26
N THR A 357 37.81 19.95 25.66
CA THR A 357 36.78 19.73 26.69
C THR A 357 35.63 18.85 26.19
N ALA A 358 35.29 18.91 24.90
CA ALA A 358 34.33 17.99 24.29
C ALA A 358 34.86 16.54 24.23
N ILE A 359 36.17 16.35 24.05
CA ILE A 359 36.85 15.04 24.07
C ILE A 359 36.95 14.49 25.51
N GLN A 360 37.24 15.33 26.50
CA GLN A 360 37.24 14.93 27.91
C GLN A 360 35.85 14.57 28.45
N TRP A 361 34.79 15.24 27.98
CA TRP A 361 33.41 14.87 28.29
C TRP A 361 33.04 13.48 27.75
N ALA A 362 33.62 13.07 26.62
CA ALA A 362 33.46 11.73 26.07
C ALA A 362 34.19 10.65 26.88
N GLN A 363 35.39 10.94 27.41
CA GLN A 363 36.17 10.01 28.26
C GLN A 363 35.55 9.80 29.65
N LYS A 364 34.90 10.82 30.23
CA LYS A 364 34.16 10.69 31.50
C LYS A 364 32.93 9.78 31.41
N ARG A 365 32.49 9.50 30.17
CA ARG A 365 31.41 8.57 29.85
C ARG A 365 31.86 7.11 29.80
N GLU A 366 33.16 6.85 29.64
CA GLU A 366 33.78 5.52 29.73
C GLU A 366 34.00 5.09 31.20
N GLU A 367 34.30 6.00 32.11
CA GLU A 367 34.48 5.67 33.54
C GLU A 367 33.16 5.31 34.25
N ALA A 368 32.00 5.77 33.72
CA ALA A 368 30.68 5.30 34.12
C ALA A 368 30.40 3.83 33.73
N ALA A 369 31.29 3.19 32.96
CA ALA A 369 31.24 1.75 32.68
C ALA A 369 31.64 0.87 33.89
N VAL A 370 32.19 1.45 34.97
CA VAL A 370 32.54 0.73 36.22
C VAL A 370 31.31 0.43 37.09
N THR A 371 30.14 1.02 36.79
CA THR A 371 28.79 0.63 37.29
C THR A 371 28.20 -0.60 36.58
N GLY A 372 29.05 -1.39 35.92
CA GLY A 372 28.70 -2.40 34.92
C GLY A 372 27.99 -3.67 35.43
N GLU A 373 28.06 -4.04 36.71
CA GLU A 373 27.37 -5.24 37.22
C GLU A 373 25.86 -5.05 37.39
N GLU A 374 25.42 -3.88 37.86
CA GLU A 374 24.01 -3.56 38.04
C GLU A 374 23.33 -3.29 36.68
N GLN A 375 24.06 -2.65 35.75
CA GLN A 375 23.65 -2.53 34.35
C GLN A 375 23.63 -3.89 33.63
N ALA A 376 24.57 -4.80 33.89
CA ALA A 376 24.57 -6.14 33.29
C ALA A 376 23.37 -6.97 33.76
N MET A 377 23.02 -6.93 35.05
CA MET A 377 21.84 -7.65 35.55
C MET A 377 20.53 -7.03 35.01
N LYS A 378 20.45 -5.69 34.88
CA LYS A 378 19.32 -5.01 34.24
C LYS A 378 19.24 -5.31 32.74
N LEU A 379 20.38 -5.43 32.06
CA LEU A 379 20.49 -5.86 30.66
C LEU A 379 20.09 -7.32 30.45
N VAL A 380 20.46 -8.23 31.35
CA VAL A 380 20.06 -9.64 31.29
C VAL A 380 18.55 -9.79 31.53
N LYS A 381 17.99 -9.05 32.49
CA LYS A 381 16.54 -9.03 32.71
C LYS A 381 15.81 -8.43 31.49
N ARG A 382 16.29 -7.32 30.95
CA ARG A 382 15.75 -6.71 29.72
C ARG A 382 15.91 -7.64 28.51
N ALA A 383 17.00 -8.40 28.41
CA ALA A 383 17.22 -9.38 27.35
C ALA A 383 16.28 -10.59 27.49
N SER A 384 15.99 -11.04 28.71
CA SER A 384 14.98 -12.07 29.01
C SER A 384 13.58 -11.61 28.63
N ASP A 385 13.19 -10.40 29.06
CA ASP A 385 11.88 -9.81 28.75
C ASP A 385 11.73 -9.56 27.24
N LEU A 386 12.79 -9.08 26.58
CA LEU A 386 12.87 -8.98 25.11
C LEU A 386 12.79 -10.34 24.43
N GLN A 387 13.37 -11.40 25.01
CA GLN A 387 13.30 -12.74 24.45
C GLN A 387 11.89 -13.32 24.54
N GLU A 388 11.17 -13.09 25.63
CA GLU A 388 9.77 -13.50 25.78
C GLU A 388 8.86 -12.70 24.84
N GLN A 389 9.02 -11.37 24.78
CA GLN A 389 8.36 -10.53 23.78
C GLN A 389 8.67 -10.99 22.35
N TYR A 390 9.92 -11.33 22.05
CA TYR A 390 10.33 -11.80 20.74
C TYR A 390 9.66 -13.13 20.36
N TRP A 391 9.48 -14.04 21.32
CA TRP A 391 8.82 -15.32 21.08
C TRP A 391 7.33 -15.13 20.76
N VAL A 392 6.62 -14.32 21.55
CA VAL A 392 5.21 -13.96 21.36
C VAL A 392 5.02 -13.22 20.03
N GLN A 393 5.86 -12.22 19.74
CA GLN A 393 5.81 -11.43 18.51
C GLN A 393 6.16 -12.24 17.25
N ARG A 394 6.98 -13.30 17.36
CA ARG A 394 7.39 -14.07 16.19
C ARG A 394 6.47 -15.25 15.89
N ILE A 395 5.96 -15.95 16.92
CA ILE A 395 5.19 -17.18 16.72
C ILE A 395 3.73 -16.88 16.47
N ILE A 396 3.10 -15.97 17.23
CA ILE A 396 1.67 -15.68 17.09
C ILE A 396 1.34 -15.18 15.67
N PRO A 397 2.05 -14.17 15.11
CA PRO A 397 1.73 -13.71 13.76
C PRO A 397 1.99 -14.75 12.68
N ARG A 398 2.95 -15.67 12.88
CA ARG A 398 3.18 -16.80 11.97
C ARG A 398 2.05 -17.82 12.02
N ALA A 399 1.56 -18.14 13.21
CA ALA A 399 0.43 -19.03 13.40
C ALA A 399 -0.86 -18.42 12.80
N ILE A 400 -1.16 -17.16 13.13
CA ILE A 400 -2.28 -16.41 12.53
C ILE A 400 -2.15 -16.39 11.01
N ARG A 401 -0.96 -16.11 10.49
CA ARG A 401 -0.71 -16.11 9.04
C ARG A 401 -0.95 -17.48 8.43
N GLY A 402 -0.49 -18.56 9.06
CA GLY A 402 -0.73 -19.93 8.61
C GLY A 402 -2.22 -20.28 8.57
N VAL A 403 -2.97 -19.97 9.64
CA VAL A 403 -4.42 -20.22 9.71
C VAL A 403 -5.16 -19.42 8.65
N MET A 404 -4.87 -18.13 8.52
CA MET A 404 -5.48 -17.27 7.51
C MET A 404 -5.17 -17.74 6.10
N PHE A 405 -3.94 -18.21 5.82
CA PHE A 405 -3.60 -18.81 4.53
C PHE A 405 -4.49 -20.02 4.21
N VAL A 406 -4.68 -20.94 5.17
CA VAL A 406 -5.55 -22.11 5.00
C VAL A 406 -7.00 -21.68 4.73
N VAL A 407 -7.51 -20.67 5.44
CA VAL A 407 -8.86 -20.12 5.22
C VAL A 407 -8.98 -19.51 3.81
N LEU A 408 -7.97 -18.79 3.34
CA LEU A 408 -7.96 -18.17 2.00
C LEU A 408 -7.89 -19.22 0.88
N VAL A 409 -7.06 -20.24 1.05
CA VAL A 409 -6.97 -21.36 0.10
C VAL A 409 -8.29 -22.13 0.08
N GLY A 410 -8.84 -22.46 1.25
CA GLY A 410 -10.08 -23.23 1.38
C GLY A 410 -11.29 -22.48 0.79
N SER A 411 -11.50 -21.23 1.20
CA SER A 411 -12.61 -20.41 0.69
C SER A 411 -12.51 -20.15 -0.81
N GLY A 412 -11.30 -19.90 -1.32
CA GLY A 412 -11.09 -19.71 -2.74
C GLY A 412 -11.31 -20.98 -3.57
N SER A 413 -10.73 -22.10 -3.15
CA SER A 413 -10.91 -23.39 -3.84
C SER A 413 -12.38 -23.82 -3.86
N LEU A 414 -13.10 -23.60 -2.75
CA LEU A 414 -14.53 -23.87 -2.66
C LEU A 414 -15.34 -22.96 -3.59
N SER A 415 -14.99 -21.68 -3.71
CA SER A 415 -15.66 -20.75 -4.64
C SER A 415 -15.45 -21.16 -6.10
N ILE A 416 -14.22 -21.55 -6.47
CA ILE A 416 -13.92 -22.10 -7.80
C ILE A 416 -14.79 -23.32 -8.07
N TRP A 417 -14.84 -24.27 -7.13
CA TRP A 417 -15.66 -25.47 -7.26
C TRP A 417 -17.14 -25.16 -7.45
N PHE A 418 -17.72 -24.23 -6.67
CA PHE A 418 -19.13 -23.82 -6.83
C PHE A 418 -19.41 -23.23 -8.21
N ILE A 419 -18.51 -22.38 -8.71
CA ILE A 419 -18.67 -21.71 -10.01
C ILE A 419 -18.57 -22.73 -11.14
N GLU A 420 -17.51 -23.54 -11.16
CA GLU A 420 -17.29 -24.56 -12.18
C GLU A 420 -18.40 -25.63 -12.17
N ALA A 421 -18.83 -26.09 -11.00
CA ALA A 421 -19.93 -27.04 -10.88
C ALA A 421 -21.28 -26.42 -11.30
N THR A 422 -21.47 -25.11 -11.13
CA THR A 422 -22.66 -24.41 -11.63
C THR A 422 -22.62 -24.31 -13.16
N ILE A 423 -21.48 -23.97 -13.76
CA ILE A 423 -21.31 -23.89 -15.22
C ILE A 423 -21.56 -25.27 -15.85
N ASP A 424 -20.91 -26.31 -15.33
CA ASP A 424 -21.03 -27.69 -15.82
C ASP A 424 -22.46 -28.22 -15.75
N LYS A 425 -23.16 -28.03 -14.61
CA LYS A 425 -24.54 -28.50 -14.45
C LYS A 425 -25.56 -27.80 -15.34
N ASN A 426 -25.28 -26.58 -15.77
CA ASN A 426 -26.13 -25.84 -16.68
C ASN A 426 -25.78 -26.08 -18.15
N TYR A 427 -24.75 -26.89 -18.44
CA TYR A 427 -24.24 -27.12 -19.80
C TYR A 427 -24.06 -25.83 -20.58
N ILE A 428 -23.48 -24.82 -19.92
CA ILE A 428 -23.28 -23.50 -20.54
C ILE A 428 -22.18 -23.66 -21.59
N ASP A 429 -22.57 -23.62 -22.86
CA ASP A 429 -21.63 -23.61 -23.97
C ASP A 429 -21.12 -22.19 -24.17
N MET A 430 -19.80 -22.07 -24.20
CA MET A 430 -19.08 -20.84 -24.38
C MET A 430 -18.06 -21.10 -25.47
N ASP A 431 -17.77 -20.10 -26.29
CA ASP A 431 -16.68 -20.24 -27.23
C ASP A 431 -15.35 -20.31 -26.44
N ASP A 432 -14.85 -21.54 -26.30
CA ASP A 432 -13.60 -21.87 -25.62
C ASP A 432 -12.38 -21.41 -26.41
N ASP A 433 -12.54 -20.97 -27.67
CA ASP A 433 -11.47 -20.35 -28.41
C ASP A 433 -11.16 -18.97 -27.81
N LEU A 434 -10.00 -18.84 -27.17
CA LEU A 434 -9.50 -17.56 -26.64
C LEU A 434 -9.44 -16.46 -27.71
N GLY A 435 -9.35 -16.83 -28.99
CA GLY A 435 -9.34 -15.89 -30.12
C GLY A 435 -10.74 -15.40 -30.54
N SER A 436 -11.81 -16.06 -30.12
CA SER A 436 -13.19 -15.70 -30.49
C SER A 436 -13.66 -14.40 -29.86
N SER A 437 -13.15 -14.10 -28.65
CA SER A 437 -13.52 -12.93 -27.86
C SER A 437 -12.27 -12.16 -27.44
N ASN A 438 -12.22 -10.89 -27.87
CA ASN A 438 -11.21 -9.94 -27.41
C ASN A 438 -11.29 -9.71 -25.89
N GLY A 439 -12.50 -9.82 -25.30
CA GLY A 439 -12.71 -9.65 -23.86
C GLY A 439 -12.01 -10.74 -23.04
N GLN A 440 -12.15 -12.01 -23.45
CA GLN A 440 -11.48 -13.14 -22.82
C GLN A 440 -9.96 -13.02 -22.86
N LEU A 441 -9.41 -12.77 -24.06
CA LEU A 441 -7.97 -12.65 -24.26
C LEU A 441 -7.39 -11.48 -23.47
N LEU A 442 -8.07 -10.33 -23.46
CA LEU A 442 -7.62 -9.15 -22.74
C LEU A 442 -7.63 -9.39 -21.22
N ALA A 443 -8.69 -9.96 -20.67
CA ALA A 443 -8.77 -10.26 -19.23
C ALA A 443 -7.62 -11.19 -18.81
N LEU A 444 -7.39 -12.26 -19.57
CA LEU A 444 -6.30 -13.21 -19.33
C LEU A 444 -4.93 -12.53 -19.42
N LEU A 445 -4.69 -11.75 -20.48
CA LEU A 445 -3.42 -11.05 -20.71
C LEU A 445 -3.13 -10.03 -19.60
N VAL A 446 -4.13 -9.29 -19.14
CA VAL A 446 -3.99 -8.35 -18.00
C VAL A 446 -3.61 -9.11 -16.73
N ALA A 447 -4.25 -10.23 -16.41
CA ALA A 447 -3.92 -11.02 -15.23
C ALA A 447 -2.51 -11.64 -15.30
N VAL A 448 -2.11 -12.18 -16.46
CA VAL A 448 -0.76 -12.74 -16.65
C VAL A 448 0.30 -11.65 -16.52
N LEU A 449 0.17 -10.53 -17.25
CA LEU A 449 1.18 -9.46 -17.22
C LEU A 449 1.32 -8.85 -15.82
N THR A 450 0.21 -8.69 -15.10
CA THR A 450 0.24 -8.12 -13.74
C THR A 450 0.83 -9.10 -12.73
N THR A 451 0.60 -10.39 -12.90
CA THR A 451 1.23 -11.45 -12.10
C THR A 451 2.73 -11.52 -12.37
N VAL A 452 3.17 -11.45 -13.64
CA VAL A 452 4.59 -11.42 -14.00
C VAL A 452 5.28 -10.19 -13.42
N ASN A 453 4.66 -9.01 -13.54
CA ASN A 453 5.20 -7.78 -12.95
C ASN A 453 5.30 -7.89 -11.42
N PHE A 454 4.28 -8.44 -10.77
CA PHE A 454 4.30 -8.70 -9.33
C PHE A 454 5.44 -9.65 -8.94
N LEU A 455 5.56 -10.79 -9.62
CA LEU A 455 6.63 -11.77 -9.37
C LEU A 455 8.02 -11.15 -9.54
N TRP A 456 8.18 -10.29 -10.54
CA TRP A 456 9.42 -9.55 -10.77
C TRP A 456 9.77 -8.62 -9.61
N GLU A 457 8.83 -7.81 -9.12
CA GLU A 457 9.06 -6.92 -7.98
C GLU A 457 9.37 -7.70 -6.70
N VAL A 458 8.68 -8.83 -6.47
CA VAL A 458 8.99 -9.69 -5.31
C VAL A 458 10.38 -10.30 -5.41
N PHE A 459 10.77 -10.78 -6.60
CA PHE A 459 12.10 -11.33 -6.83
C PHE A 459 13.18 -10.27 -6.62
N LYS A 460 12.98 -9.07 -7.17
CA LYS A 460 13.86 -7.92 -6.99
C LYS A 460 14.00 -7.54 -5.52
N LEU A 461 12.90 -7.43 -4.79
CA LEU A 461 12.89 -7.13 -3.35
C LEU A 461 13.69 -8.17 -2.56
N LYS A 462 13.50 -9.47 -2.86
CA LYS A 462 14.24 -10.56 -2.21
C LYS A 462 15.73 -10.57 -2.55
N PHE A 463 16.07 -10.19 -3.78
CA PHE A 463 17.45 -10.06 -4.20
C PHE A 463 18.15 -8.90 -3.47
N GLU A 464 17.50 -7.74 -3.39
CA GLU A 464 17.99 -6.57 -2.64
C GLU A 464 18.13 -6.88 -1.14
N GLU A 465 17.15 -7.57 -0.54
CA GLU A 465 17.21 -8.01 0.87
C GLU A 465 18.42 -8.93 1.13
N ARG A 466 18.69 -9.89 0.22
CA ARG A 466 19.85 -10.78 0.33
C ARG A 466 21.16 -10.04 0.15
N LYS A 467 21.22 -9.08 -0.77
CA LYS A 467 22.41 -8.25 -1.00
C LYS A 467 22.71 -7.40 0.25
N ALA A 468 21.70 -6.71 0.79
CA ALA A 468 21.85 -5.91 2.00
C ALA A 468 22.29 -6.73 3.22
N ARG A 469 21.81 -7.97 3.36
CA ARG A 469 22.28 -8.88 4.43
C ARG A 469 23.75 -9.24 4.27
N LYS A 470 24.20 -9.57 3.05
CA LYS A 470 25.61 -9.86 2.80
C LYS A 470 26.50 -8.66 3.12
N GLU A 471 26.11 -7.46 2.70
CA GLU A 471 26.85 -6.23 3.00
C GLU A 471 26.89 -5.94 4.51
N ALA A 472 25.79 -6.21 5.23
CA ALA A 472 25.74 -6.07 6.69
C ALA A 472 26.64 -7.11 7.39
N ASP A 473 26.60 -8.37 6.98
CA ASP A 473 27.44 -9.44 7.52
C ASP A 473 28.94 -9.12 7.28
N GLU A 474 29.31 -8.68 6.08
CA GLU A 474 30.68 -8.24 5.74
C GLU A 474 31.13 -7.05 6.61
N THR A 475 30.22 -6.11 6.90
CA THR A 475 30.50 -4.97 7.79
C THR A 475 30.73 -5.41 9.23
N VAL A 476 29.91 -6.34 9.73
CA VAL A 476 30.05 -6.91 11.08
C VAL A 476 31.37 -7.65 11.21
N ASP A 477 31.73 -8.47 10.23
CA ASP A 477 33.00 -9.19 10.22
C ASP A 477 34.19 -8.22 10.25
N HIS A 478 34.15 -7.13 9.47
CA HIS A 478 35.20 -6.11 9.50
C HIS A 478 35.32 -5.40 10.85
N ILE A 479 34.19 -5.12 11.53
CA ILE A 479 34.19 -4.53 12.87
C ILE A 479 34.77 -5.52 13.89
N CYS A 480 34.40 -6.79 13.82
CA CYS A 480 34.91 -7.82 14.71
C CYS A 480 36.42 -8.05 14.53
N ASP A 481 36.92 -8.03 13.29
CA ASP A 481 38.35 -8.18 13.02
C ASP A 481 39.15 -6.95 13.47
N ALA A 482 38.62 -5.74 13.27
CA ALA A 482 39.22 -4.53 13.80
C ALA A 482 39.28 -4.54 15.34
N ALA A 483 38.22 -5.00 16.01
CA ALA A 483 38.17 -5.11 17.46
C ALA A 483 39.13 -6.18 18.02
N ARG A 484 39.39 -7.28 17.30
CA ARG A 484 40.40 -8.28 17.68
C ARG A 484 41.84 -7.79 17.50
N SER A 485 42.05 -6.80 16.65
CA SER A 485 43.38 -6.26 16.35
C SER A 485 43.87 -5.22 17.38
N LEU A 486 42.94 -4.67 18.17
CA LEU A 486 43.18 -3.81 19.33
C LEU A 486 43.42 -4.66 20.58
#